data_AF-A0A9D8S9X1-F1
#
_entry.id   AF-A0A9D8S9X1-F1
#
_cell.length_a   1.000
_cell.length_b   1.000
_cell.length_c   1.000
_cell.angle_alpha   90.00
_cell.angle_beta   90.00
_cell.angle_gamma   90.00
#
_symmetry.space_group_name_H-M   'P 1'
#
loop_
_entity.id
_entity.type
_entity.pdbx_description
1 polymer ?
#
loop_
_entity_poly.entity_id
_entity_poly.type
_entity_poly.pdbx_seq_one_letter_code
_entity_poly.pdbx_strand_id
1 'polypeptide(L)'
;MNIIEELWYGNISPCEKNFKKGSTYSELLGYIVRHEEDLQKRLNDEEKEIFEKFTECTNEMYGIAEREAFVRGFTLGVRIIIEVMNTEIE
;
A
#
# COMPACT_ATOMS: atom_id res chain seq x y z
N MET A 1 23.45 -9.90 -7.87
CA MET A 1 22.40 -9.30 -8.70
C MET A 1 22.11 -7.93 -8.13
N ASN A 2 22.13 -6.88 -8.97
CA ASN A 2 21.95 -5.51 -8.50
C ASN A 2 20.47 -5.13 -8.44
N ILE A 3 20.14 -4.00 -7.80
CA ILE A 3 18.73 -3.59 -7.58
C ILE A 3 17.93 -3.44 -8.88
N ILE A 4 18.56 -3.06 -10.00
CA ILE A 4 17.89 -2.92 -11.30
C ILE A 4 17.53 -4.29 -11.88
N GLU A 5 18.42 -5.27 -11.75
CA GLU A 5 18.15 -6.66 -12.16
C GLU A 5 17.04 -7.27 -11.28
N GLU A 6 17.07 -7.04 -9.96
CA GLU A 6 16.02 -7.50 -9.05
C GLU A 6 14.64 -6.91 -9.39
N LEU A 7 14.58 -5.64 -9.80
CA LEU A 7 13.35 -5.00 -10.28
C LEU A 7 12.90 -5.57 -11.62
N TRP A 8 13.83 -5.77 -12.57
CA TRP A 8 13.52 -6.31 -13.91
C TRP A 8 12.94 -7.72 -13.84
N TYR A 9 13.50 -8.58 -12.98
CA TYR A 9 13.00 -9.94 -12.79
C TYR A 9 11.79 -10.03 -11.86
N GLY A 10 11.36 -8.91 -11.27
CA GLY A 10 10.19 -8.87 -10.37
C GLY A 10 10.44 -9.47 -8.99
N ASN A 11 11.70 -9.70 -8.60
CA ASN A 11 12.05 -10.15 -7.25
C ASN A 11 11.78 -9.05 -6.21
N ILE A 12 11.88 -7.79 -6.64
CA ILE A 12 11.41 -6.64 -5.89
C ILE A 12 10.22 -6.06 -6.66
N SER A 13 9.05 -6.07 -6.04
CA SER A 13 7.87 -5.35 -6.51
C SER A 13 7.64 -4.16 -5.58
N PRO A 14 8.01 -2.93 -5.98
CA PRO A 14 7.93 -1.76 -5.10
C PRO A 14 6.50 -1.41 -4.68
N CYS A 15 5.52 -1.85 -5.46
CA CYS A 15 4.11 -1.65 -5.20
C CYS A 15 3.53 -2.72 -4.26
N GLU A 16 4.21 -3.85 -4.06
CA GLU A 16 3.74 -4.91 -3.18
C GLU A 16 4.02 -4.59 -1.72
N LYS A 17 2.95 -4.53 -0.93
CA LYS A 17 3.04 -4.46 0.53
C LYS A 17 3.20 -5.87 1.09
N ASN A 18 4.45 -6.28 1.29
CA ASN A 18 4.75 -7.42 2.14
C ASN A 18 4.64 -7.00 3.60
N PHE A 19 3.83 -7.72 4.38
CA PHE A 19 3.75 -7.55 5.83
C PHE A 19 4.13 -8.85 6.53
N LYS A 20 4.77 -8.72 7.68
CA LYS A 20 5.16 -9.88 8.49
C LYS A 20 3.91 -10.57 9.03
N LYS A 21 3.79 -11.87 8.82
CA LYS A 21 2.74 -12.69 9.44
C LYS A 21 2.83 -12.60 10.96
N GLY A 22 1.69 -12.39 11.63
CA GLY A 22 1.63 -12.18 13.07
C GLY A 22 2.13 -10.80 13.53
N SER A 23 2.34 -9.86 12.60
CA SER A 23 2.46 -8.45 12.97
C SER A 23 1.10 -7.89 13.40
N THR A 24 1.13 -6.79 14.16
CA THR A 24 -0.07 -6.02 14.49
C THR A 24 -0.89 -5.66 13.24
N TYR A 25 -0.22 -5.32 12.13
CA TYR A 25 -0.89 -5.07 10.85
C TYR A 25 -1.66 -6.31 10.35
N SER A 26 -1.01 -7.48 10.35
CA SER A 26 -1.63 -8.75 9.94
C SER A 26 -2.82 -9.11 10.81
N GLU A 27 -2.76 -8.83 12.11
CA GLU A 27 -3.86 -9.08 13.05
C GLU A 27 -5.03 -8.13 12.80
N LEU A 28 -4.76 -6.84 12.66
CA LEU A 28 -5.75 -5.81 12.34
C LEU A 28 -6.44 -6.09 11.01
N LEU A 29 -5.69 -6.48 9.98
CA LEU A 29 -6.27 -6.90 8.70
C LEU A 29 -7.22 -8.10 8.90
N GLY A 30 -6.82 -9.08 9.72
CA GLY A 30 -7.70 -10.19 10.06
C GLY A 30 -8.97 -9.77 10.81
N TYR A 31 -8.91 -8.77 11.68
CA TYR A 31 -10.11 -8.20 12.33
C TYR A 31 -11.01 -7.49 11.33
N ILE A 32 -10.45 -6.68 10.42
CA ILE A 32 -11.19 -5.98 9.37
C ILE A 32 -11.98 -6.99 8.52
N VAL A 33 -11.31 -8.03 8.02
CA VAL A 33 -11.95 -9.07 7.19
C VAL A 33 -13.11 -9.73 7.94
N ARG A 34 -12.91 -10.13 9.20
CA ARG A 34 -13.98 -10.76 9.99
C ARG A 34 -15.17 -9.83 10.22
N HIS A 35 -14.92 -8.55 10.50
CA HIS A 35 -15.99 -7.57 10.71
C HIS A 35 -16.75 -7.25 9.42
N GLU A 36 -16.04 -7.18 8.30
CA GLU A 36 -16.65 -7.03 6.97
C GLU A 36 -17.55 -8.23 6.63
N GLU A 37 -17.06 -9.46 6.82
CA GLU A 37 -17.85 -10.68 6.59
C GLU A 37 -19.11 -10.74 7.47
N ASP A 38 -19.01 -10.35 8.74
CA ASP A 38 -20.15 -10.32 9.64
C ASP A 38 -21.15 -9.21 9.31
N LEU A 39 -20.67 -8.07 8.81
CA LEU A 39 -21.52 -6.99 8.31
C LEU A 39 -22.27 -7.44 7.05
N GLN A 40 -21.57 -8.04 6.08
CA GLN A 40 -22.12 -8.57 4.84
C GLN A 40 -23.29 -9.56 5.07
N LYS A 41 -23.23 -10.39 6.12
CA LYS A 41 -24.32 -11.32 6.48
C LYS A 41 -25.59 -10.61 6.99
N ARG A 42 -25.47 -9.37 7.47
CA ARG A 42 -26.55 -8.60 8.11
C ARG A 42 -27.22 -7.62 7.16
N LEU A 43 -26.52 -7.20 6.11
CA LEU A 43 -27.03 -6.27 5.11
C LEU A 43 -28.05 -6.96 4.21
N ASN A 44 -29.10 -6.22 3.83
CA ASN A 44 -30.00 -6.62 2.75
C ASN A 44 -29.34 -6.39 1.37
N ASP A 45 -30.01 -6.80 0.29
CA ASP A 45 -29.41 -6.78 -1.05
C ASP A 45 -29.10 -5.36 -1.56
N GLU A 46 -29.95 -4.36 -1.26
CA GLU A 46 -29.71 -2.96 -1.61
C GLU A 46 -28.53 -2.38 -0.81
N GLU A 47 -28.48 -2.68 0.49
CA GLU A 47 -27.38 -2.26 1.36
C GLU A 47 -26.04 -2.87 0.96
N LYS A 48 -26.03 -4.13 0.49
CA LYS A 48 -24.83 -4.78 -0.04
C LYS A 48 -24.30 -4.09 -1.27
N GLU A 49 -25.17 -3.74 -2.22
CA GLU A 49 -24.75 -3.02 -3.44
C GLU A 49 -24.10 -1.67 -3.10
N ILE A 50 -24.69 -0.93 -2.13
CA ILE A 50 -24.11 0.32 -1.65
C ILE A 50 -22.76 0.08 -0.96
N PHE A 51 -22.67 -0.96 -0.13
CA PHE A 51 -21.44 -1.30 0.59
C PHE A 51 -20.31 -1.76 -0.34
N GLU A 52 -20.61 -2.52 -1.39
CA GLU A 52 -19.67 -2.91 -2.43
C GLU A 52 -19.11 -1.68 -3.15
N LYS A 53 -19.98 -0.78 -3.62
CA LYS A 53 -19.56 0.49 -4.24
C LYS A 53 -18.72 1.35 -3.30
N PHE A 54 -19.10 1.44 -2.03
CA PHE A 54 -18.32 2.14 -1.01
C PHE A 54 -16.91 1.54 -0.88
N THR A 55 -16.80 0.22 -0.85
CA THR A 55 -15.54 -0.51 -0.72
C THR A 55 -14.67 -0.33 -1.96
N GLU A 56 -15.26 -0.41 -3.15
CA GLU A 56 -14.58 -0.12 -4.43
C GLU A 56 -14.02 1.30 -4.47
N CYS A 57 -14.85 2.32 -4.21
CA CYS A 57 -14.41 3.71 -4.21
C CYS A 57 -13.31 3.96 -3.16
N THR A 58 -13.43 3.33 -1.99
CA THR A 58 -12.43 3.45 -0.92
C THR A 58 -11.10 2.82 -1.34
N ASN A 59 -11.12 1.63 -1.96
CA ASN A 59 -9.94 0.97 -2.48
C ASN A 59 -9.26 1.76 -3.60
N GLU A 60 -10.03 2.34 -4.52
CA GLU A 60 -9.49 3.21 -5.57
C GLU A 60 -8.84 4.48 -4.99
N MET A 61 -9.49 5.12 -4.00
CA MET A 61 -8.95 6.28 -3.30
C MET A 61 -7.62 5.93 -2.61
N TYR A 62 -7.55 4.80 -1.90
CA TYR A 62 -6.30 4.32 -1.30
C TYR A 62 -5.24 4.04 -2.36
N GLY A 63 -5.60 3.41 -3.48
CA GLY A 63 -4.67 3.17 -4.59
C GLY A 63 -4.06 4.46 -5.16
N ILE A 64 -4.86 5.51 -5.33
CA ILE A 64 -4.38 6.83 -5.74
C ILE A 64 -3.43 7.41 -4.68
N ALA A 65 -3.84 7.42 -3.41
CA ALA A 65 -3.05 7.97 -2.32
C ALA A 65 -1.71 7.25 -2.13
N GLU A 66 -1.71 5.91 -2.22
CA GLU A 66 -0.52 5.08 -2.10
C GLU A 66 0.45 5.29 -3.26
N ARG A 67 -0.05 5.34 -4.50
CA ARG A 67 0.77 5.65 -5.68
C ARG A 67 1.43 7.02 -5.55
N GLU A 68 0.68 8.03 -5.11
CA GLU A 68 1.25 9.36 -4.92
C GLU A 68 2.27 9.40 -3.79
N ALA A 69 1.99 8.75 -2.66
CA ALA A 69 2.92 8.65 -1.54
C ALA A 69 4.21 7.95 -1.97
N PHE A 70 4.10 6.89 -2.78
CA PHE A 70 5.24 6.19 -3.36
C PHE A 70 6.09 7.13 -4.22
N VAL A 71 5.51 7.81 -5.20
CA VAL A 71 6.23 8.76 -6.08
C VAL A 71 6.90 9.87 -5.26
N ARG A 72 6.18 10.45 -4.29
CA ARG A 72 6.73 11.48 -3.40
C ARG A 72 7.91 10.94 -2.59
N GLY A 73 7.79 9.74 -2.03
CA GLY A 73 8.84 9.10 -1.23
C GLY A 73 10.12 8.85 -2.03
N PHE A 74 10.01 8.26 -3.22
CA PHE A 74 11.17 8.04 -4.09
C PHE A 74 11.82 9.35 -4.54
N THR A 75 11.01 10.33 -4.94
CA THR A 75 11.50 11.66 -5.34
C THR A 75 12.27 12.33 -4.20
N LEU A 76 11.72 12.26 -2.98
CA LEU A 76 12.38 12.81 -1.79
C LEU A 76 13.70 12.09 -1.51
N GLY A 77 13.72 10.76 -1.57
CA GLY A 77 14.94 9.96 -1.36
C GLY A 77 16.06 10.34 -2.34
N VAL A 78 15.74 10.46 -3.63
CA VAL A 78 16.72 10.86 -4.66
C VAL A 78 17.24 12.28 -4.41
N ARG A 79 16.36 13.23 -4.06
CA ARG A 79 16.78 14.60 -3.75
C ARG A 79 17.74 14.66 -2.56
N ILE A 80 17.49 13.90 -1.50
CA ILE A 80 18.39 13.80 -0.35
C ILE A 80 19.75 13.25 -0.77
N ILE A 81 19.79 12.19 -1.58
CA ILE A 81 21.06 11.61 -2.07
C ILE A 81 21.87 12.63 -2.86
N ILE A 82 21.22 13.34 -3.80
CA ILE A 82 21.89 14.37 -4.63
C ILE A 82 22.46 15.47 -3.73
N GLU A 83 21.69 15.96 -2.77
CA GLU A 83 22.13 16.99 -1.83
C GLU A 83 23.37 16.55 -1.05
N VAL A 84 23.32 15.34 -0.47
CA VAL A 84 24.45 14.78 0.30
C VAL A 84 25.69 14.60 -0.57
N MET A 85 25.55 14.17 -1.82
CA MET A 85 26.67 14.01 -2.75
C MET A 85 27.31 15.33 -3.17
N ASN A 86 26.53 16.42 -3.19
CA ASN A 86 27.00 17.75 -3.52
C ASN A 86 27.50 18.54 -2.30
N THR A 87 27.27 18.02 -1.09
CA THR A 87 27.74 18.64 0.14
C THR A 87 29.16 18.14 0.43
N GLU A 88 30.17 18.98 0.24
CA GLU A 88 31.52 18.68 0.73
C GLU A 88 31.49 18.66 2.26
N ILE A 89 31.88 17.53 2.86
CA ILE A 89 32.12 17.45 4.30
C ILE A 89 33.50 18.07 4.55
N GLU A 90 33.52 19.31 5.04
CA GLU A 90 34.74 19.96 5.58
C GLU A 90 35.32 19.17 6.77
#